data_AF-A0A5P9NNW3-F1
#
_entry.id   AF-A0A5P9NNW3-F1
#
_cell.length_a   1.000
_cell.length_b   1.000
_cell.length_c   1.000
_cell.angle_alpha   90.00
_cell.angle_beta   90.00
_cell.angle_gamma   90.00
#
_symmetry.space_group_name_H-M   'P 1'
#
loop_
_entity.id
_entity.type
_entity.pdbx_description
1 polymer ?
#
loop_
_entity_poly.entity_id
_entity_poly.type
_entity_poly.pdbx_seq_one_letter_code
_entity_poly.pdbx_strand_id
1 'polypeptide(L)'
;MELSIIHSRALAGLSAPPVQVETHLSNGLPAFHIVGMPETAVRESKDRVRSAILNSHFDFPDRRITVNLAPADLPKGGGRFDLPIALGILVASGQVPRDRLENHEFLGELALNGGLRAVSGVICAALAASASGKQLVAPEQCAGTAAAVPEVRLIGPPDLLTLCAHLNGSVPLHPVKIPAVTASGETGSDLAEVVGQDAARRALEVAASGGHNLLLAGPPGTGKTLLASRLPGILPPPDHDESLVILALRDFGGVARPGEALVRPFRAPHHSASAGALIGGGSPPLPGEASLAHGGVLFLDELPEFSRHCLETLREPMESGHVTLSRARHKASYPASFQLIAAMNPCPCGYLGDPERACRCSADQIQRYTARVSGPLLDRIDLHVQVSRVAPAQLLQREHDGEDSATVRRRVSRCRARQLERQHCVNARLHSDRLLDICTLGRGERKILEQAAQRLKLSGRAIHRTLRVALTLADMAEVDHIHELHLAEALGYRAS
;
A
#
# COMPACT_ATOMS: atom_id res chain seq x y z
N MET A 1 12.82 -19.79 -40.51
CA MET A 1 12.40 -20.68 -39.41
C MET A 1 11.09 -20.12 -38.89
N GLU A 2 9.99 -20.87 -38.91
CA GLU A 2 8.63 -20.33 -38.72
C GLU A 2 8.17 -20.30 -37.24
N LEU A 3 9.10 -20.38 -36.29
CA LEU A 3 8.85 -20.34 -34.85
C LEU A 3 9.63 -19.18 -34.24
N SER A 4 8.95 -18.34 -33.46
CA SER A 4 9.55 -17.31 -32.62
C SER A 4 9.16 -17.51 -31.16
N ILE A 5 10.05 -17.11 -30.25
CA ILE A 5 9.82 -17.17 -28.79
C ILE A 5 10.14 -15.79 -28.25
N ILE A 6 9.14 -15.13 -27.67
CA ILE A 6 9.28 -13.83 -27.01
C ILE A 6 9.08 -14.01 -25.52
N HIS A 7 9.98 -13.42 -24.72
CA HIS A 7 9.87 -13.45 -23.27
C HIS A 7 8.98 -12.31 -22.77
N SER A 8 8.10 -12.64 -21.82
CA SER A 8 7.19 -11.72 -21.15
C SER A 8 7.01 -12.15 -19.69
N ARG A 9 6.15 -11.45 -18.95
CA ARG A 9 5.90 -11.68 -17.52
C ARG A 9 4.40 -11.61 -17.21
N ALA A 10 3.90 -12.63 -16.50
CA ALA A 10 2.55 -12.56 -15.94
C ALA A 10 2.53 -11.69 -14.66
N LEU A 11 1.34 -11.38 -14.15
CA LEU A 11 1.16 -10.73 -12.84
C LEU A 11 0.41 -11.67 -11.91
N ALA A 12 1.09 -12.17 -10.88
CA ALA A 12 0.55 -13.08 -9.89
C ALA A 12 0.77 -12.49 -8.48
N GLY A 13 -0.18 -11.68 -8.02
CA GLY A 13 0.03 -10.86 -6.83
C GLY A 13 1.23 -9.92 -7.03
N LEU A 14 2.10 -9.77 -6.02
CA LEU A 14 3.33 -8.99 -6.14
C LEU A 14 4.49 -9.71 -6.86
N SER A 15 4.21 -10.82 -7.53
CA SER A 15 5.21 -11.57 -8.31
C SER A 15 4.96 -11.43 -9.81
N ALA A 16 6.06 -11.40 -10.56
CA ALA A 16 6.04 -11.39 -12.03
C ALA A 16 6.73 -12.65 -12.59
N PRO A 17 6.04 -13.81 -12.61
CA PRO A 17 6.62 -15.05 -13.13
C PRO A 17 6.82 -14.97 -14.65
N PRO A 18 7.88 -15.62 -15.20
CA PRO A 18 8.19 -15.60 -16.62
C PRO A 18 7.11 -16.29 -17.44
N VAL A 19 6.79 -15.71 -18.59
CA VAL A 19 5.89 -16.26 -19.61
C VAL A 19 6.63 -16.26 -20.94
N GLN A 20 6.54 -17.37 -21.66
CA GLN A 20 7.02 -17.46 -23.04
C GLN A 20 5.82 -17.34 -23.98
N VAL A 21 5.94 -16.45 -24.95
CA VAL A 21 4.99 -16.29 -26.05
C VAL A 21 5.62 -16.92 -27.27
N GLU A 22 5.15 -18.12 -27.60
CA GLU A 22 5.61 -18.91 -28.72
C GLU A 22 4.68 -18.66 -29.91
N THR A 23 5.22 -18.14 -31.01
CA THR A 23 4.43 -17.90 -32.22
C THR A 23 4.92 -18.80 -33.34
N HIS A 24 4.03 -19.63 -33.86
CA HIS A 24 4.28 -20.49 -35.00
C HIS A 24 3.43 -20.07 -36.20
N LEU A 25 4.10 -19.83 -37.33
CA LEU A 25 3.45 -19.66 -38.63
C LEU A 25 3.46 -20.98 -39.37
N SER A 26 2.33 -21.38 -39.93
CA SER A 26 2.20 -22.62 -40.70
C SER A 26 1.44 -22.35 -42.00
N ASN A 27 1.75 -23.13 -43.04
CA ASN A 27 1.06 -23.02 -44.31
C ASN A 27 -0.40 -23.48 -44.19
N GLY A 28 -1.32 -22.78 -44.86
CA GLY A 28 -2.75 -23.08 -44.84
C GLY A 28 -3.60 -21.81 -44.95
N LEU A 29 -4.92 -21.97 -44.83
CA LEU A 29 -5.85 -20.85 -44.82
C LEU A 29 -5.55 -19.89 -43.65
N PRO A 30 -5.66 -18.56 -43.85
CA PRO A 30 -5.42 -17.58 -42.80
C PRO A 30 -6.29 -17.84 -41.57
N ALA A 31 -5.64 -18.09 -40.44
CA ALA A 31 -6.32 -18.30 -39.17
C ALA A 31 -5.41 -17.82 -38.04
N PHE A 32 -5.98 -17.19 -37.02
CA PHE A 32 -5.22 -16.68 -35.87
C PHE A 32 -5.77 -17.33 -34.59
N HIS A 33 -4.97 -18.18 -33.96
CA HIS A 33 -5.30 -18.88 -32.71
C HIS A 33 -4.36 -18.44 -31.59
N ILE A 34 -4.92 -18.21 -30.40
CA ILE A 34 -4.17 -17.90 -29.19
C ILE A 34 -4.59 -18.94 -28.13
N VAL A 35 -3.62 -19.60 -27.53
CA VAL A 35 -3.79 -20.65 -26.52
C VAL A 35 -3.15 -20.18 -25.21
N GLY A 36 -3.82 -20.45 -24.08
CA GLY A 36 -3.35 -20.06 -22.75
C GLY A 36 -3.88 -18.72 -22.25
N MET A 37 -4.94 -18.18 -22.83
CA MET A 37 -5.64 -16.96 -22.36
C MET A 37 -7.16 -17.18 -22.27
N PRO A 38 -7.89 -16.40 -21.44
CA PRO A 38 -9.36 -16.41 -21.42
C PRO A 38 -9.97 -16.01 -22.77
N GLU A 39 -11.09 -16.60 -23.15
CA GLU A 39 -11.70 -16.46 -24.49
C GLU A 39 -12.03 -15.00 -24.87
N THR A 40 -12.54 -14.21 -23.93
CA THR A 40 -12.82 -12.79 -24.15
C THR A 40 -11.56 -11.98 -24.44
N ALA A 41 -10.50 -12.20 -23.64
CA ALA A 41 -9.20 -11.55 -23.82
C ALA A 41 -8.55 -11.95 -25.15
N VAL A 42 -8.72 -13.21 -25.56
CA VAL A 42 -8.27 -13.70 -26.87
C VAL A 42 -8.94 -12.91 -27.99
N ARG A 43 -10.27 -12.74 -27.95
CA ARG A 43 -11.00 -12.03 -29.02
C ARG A 43 -10.52 -10.58 -29.16
N GLU A 44 -10.41 -9.85 -28.06
CA GLU A 44 -9.95 -8.46 -28.07
C GLU A 44 -8.49 -8.33 -28.52
N SER A 45 -7.60 -9.21 -28.04
CA SER A 45 -6.18 -9.18 -28.39
C SER A 45 -5.98 -9.41 -29.89
N LYS A 46 -6.76 -10.30 -30.52
CA LYS A 46 -6.68 -10.53 -31.97
C LYS A 46 -6.94 -9.27 -32.78
N ASP A 47 -8.00 -8.54 -32.44
CA ASP A 47 -8.38 -7.32 -33.15
C ASP A 47 -7.35 -6.21 -32.92
N ARG A 48 -6.87 -6.06 -31.67
CA ARG A 48 -5.84 -5.06 -31.31
C ARG A 48 -4.51 -5.33 -31.99
N VAL A 49 -3.98 -6.56 -31.89
CA VAL A 49 -2.68 -6.94 -32.48
C VAL A 49 -2.71 -6.80 -34.00
N ARG A 50 -3.75 -7.30 -34.68
CA ARG A 50 -3.86 -7.18 -36.13
C ARG A 50 -3.90 -5.71 -36.57
N SER A 51 -4.76 -4.90 -35.95
CA SER A 51 -4.90 -3.49 -36.30
C SER A 51 -3.62 -2.71 -36.03
N ALA A 52 -2.96 -2.98 -34.89
CA ALA A 52 -1.71 -2.34 -34.51
C ALA A 52 -0.57 -2.63 -35.50
N ILE A 53 -0.42 -3.88 -35.96
CA ILE A 53 0.58 -4.27 -36.96
C ILE A 53 0.35 -3.50 -38.27
N LEU A 54 -0.88 -3.52 -38.79
CA LEU A 54 -1.22 -2.87 -40.06
C LEU A 54 -1.05 -1.34 -39.99
N ASN A 55 -1.50 -0.71 -38.90
CA ASN A 55 -1.35 0.74 -38.70
C ASN A 55 0.09 1.16 -38.36
N SER A 56 0.96 0.21 -38.02
CA SER A 56 2.39 0.44 -37.85
C SER A 56 3.19 0.16 -39.13
N HIS A 57 2.52 0.06 -40.29
CA HIS A 57 3.14 -0.18 -41.60
C HIS A 57 3.88 -1.51 -41.73
N PHE A 58 3.46 -2.53 -40.97
CA PHE A 58 3.95 -3.90 -41.10
C PHE A 58 2.89 -4.80 -41.75
N ASP A 59 3.35 -5.89 -42.35
CA ASP A 59 2.46 -6.85 -43.00
C ASP A 59 1.94 -7.87 -41.98
N PHE A 60 0.62 -8.06 -41.94
CA PHE A 60 0.03 -9.16 -41.19
C PHE A 60 0.04 -10.44 -42.06
N PRO A 61 0.71 -11.53 -41.66
CA PRO A 61 0.86 -12.71 -42.53
C PRO A 61 -0.47 -13.39 -42.85
N ASP A 62 -0.72 -13.65 -44.15
CA ASP A 62 -1.84 -14.45 -44.65
C ASP A 62 -1.57 -15.96 -44.51
N ARG A 63 -1.27 -16.40 -43.27
CA ARG A 63 -0.95 -17.78 -42.92
C ARG A 63 -1.71 -18.22 -41.67
N ARG A 64 -1.60 -19.50 -41.32
CA ARG A 64 -2.12 -20.00 -40.05
C ARG A 64 -1.15 -19.68 -38.92
N ILE A 65 -1.55 -18.75 -38.07
CA ILE A 65 -0.82 -18.25 -36.90
C ILE A 65 -1.33 -18.95 -35.64
N THR A 66 -0.43 -19.63 -34.94
CA THR A 66 -0.71 -20.21 -33.62
C THR A 66 0.20 -19.56 -32.58
N VAL A 67 -0.39 -18.97 -31.56
CA VAL A 67 0.31 -18.35 -30.45
C VAL A 67 0.02 -19.14 -29.18
N ASN A 68 1.06 -19.61 -28.52
CA ASN A 68 0.96 -20.32 -27.25
C ASN A 68 1.61 -19.49 -26.15
N LEU A 69 0.89 -19.26 -25.06
CA LEU A 69 1.44 -18.66 -23.87
C LEU A 69 1.74 -19.78 -22.87
N ALA A 70 3.02 -20.00 -22.55
CA ALA A 70 3.49 -20.98 -21.57
C ALA A 70 4.09 -20.31 -20.32
N PRO A 71 3.94 -20.87 -19.09
CA PRO A 71 3.19 -22.08 -18.71
C PRO A 71 1.70 -21.82 -18.40
N ALA A 72 0.80 -22.79 -18.61
CA ALA A 72 -0.66 -22.58 -18.66
C ALA A 72 -1.34 -22.27 -17.32
N ASP A 73 -0.65 -22.48 -16.19
CA ASP A 73 -1.12 -22.31 -14.82
C ASP A 73 -1.08 -20.86 -14.32
N LEU A 74 -0.40 -19.97 -15.05
CA LEU A 74 -0.27 -18.57 -14.67
C LEU A 74 -1.48 -17.72 -15.10
N PRO A 75 -1.82 -16.66 -14.35
CA PRO A 75 -2.87 -15.72 -14.72
C PRO A 75 -2.48 -14.93 -15.97
N LYS A 76 -3.11 -15.24 -17.10
CA LYS A 76 -2.84 -14.65 -18.42
C LYS A 76 -4.00 -13.82 -18.96
N GLY A 77 -4.43 -12.84 -18.17
CA GLY A 77 -5.51 -11.91 -18.53
C GLY A 77 -5.00 -10.53 -18.94
N GLY A 78 -5.86 -9.78 -19.63
CA GLY A 78 -5.64 -8.37 -20.00
C GLY A 78 -4.78 -8.17 -21.26
N GLY A 79 -4.57 -6.89 -21.63
CA GLY A 79 -3.86 -6.50 -22.85
C GLY A 79 -2.32 -6.57 -22.77
N ARG A 80 -1.73 -6.92 -21.62
CA ARG A 80 -0.26 -6.90 -21.43
C ARG A 80 0.56 -7.75 -22.40
N PHE A 81 -0.06 -8.78 -22.98
CA PHE A 81 0.57 -9.70 -23.90
C PHE A 81 0.42 -9.26 -25.37
N ASP A 82 -0.32 -8.18 -25.66
CA ASP A 82 -0.53 -7.74 -27.03
C ASP A 82 0.81 -7.40 -27.71
N LEU A 83 1.70 -6.68 -27.02
CA LEU A 83 3.05 -6.37 -27.51
C LEU A 83 3.90 -7.62 -27.82
N PRO A 84 4.15 -8.55 -26.87
CA PRO A 84 4.96 -9.73 -27.17
C PRO A 84 4.32 -10.64 -28.23
N ILE A 85 2.99 -10.69 -28.32
CA ILE A 85 2.30 -11.43 -29.40
C ILE A 85 2.59 -10.78 -30.76
N ALA A 86 2.46 -9.46 -30.88
CA ALA A 86 2.76 -8.74 -32.12
C ALA A 86 4.22 -8.94 -32.55
N LEU A 87 5.17 -8.79 -31.62
CA LEU A 87 6.59 -9.05 -31.89
C LEU A 87 6.84 -10.50 -32.30
N GLY A 88 6.17 -11.46 -31.67
CA GLY A 88 6.28 -12.87 -32.06
C GLY A 88 5.86 -13.09 -33.51
N ILE A 89 4.77 -12.46 -33.96
CA ILE A 89 4.31 -12.53 -35.35
C ILE A 89 5.33 -11.91 -36.30
N LEU A 90 5.83 -10.70 -35.99
CA LEU A 90 6.80 -9.98 -36.82
C LEU A 90 8.15 -10.70 -36.93
N VAL A 91 8.59 -11.37 -35.87
CA VAL A 91 9.83 -12.16 -35.88
C VAL A 91 9.62 -13.45 -36.66
N ALA A 92 8.50 -14.14 -36.47
CA ALA A 92 8.20 -15.37 -37.21
C ALA A 92 8.02 -15.11 -38.71
N SER A 93 7.52 -13.92 -39.10
CA SER A 93 7.39 -13.49 -40.49
C SER A 93 8.70 -12.93 -41.09
N GLY A 94 9.75 -12.77 -40.30
CA GLY A 94 11.05 -12.25 -40.74
C GLY A 94 11.13 -10.73 -40.91
N GLN A 95 10.14 -9.98 -40.40
CA GLN A 95 10.11 -8.51 -40.46
C GLN A 95 10.96 -7.83 -39.37
N VAL A 96 11.31 -8.57 -38.31
CA VAL A 96 12.15 -8.11 -37.19
C VAL A 96 13.23 -9.16 -36.89
N PRO A 97 14.51 -8.77 -36.65
CA PRO A 97 15.61 -9.68 -36.40
C PRO A 97 15.49 -10.34 -35.02
N ARG A 98 15.71 -11.66 -34.97
CA ARG A 98 15.59 -12.47 -33.74
C ARG A 98 16.69 -12.18 -32.72
N ASP A 99 17.91 -11.92 -33.17
CA ASP A 99 19.12 -11.90 -32.35
C ASP A 99 19.11 -10.83 -31.25
N ARG A 100 18.22 -9.84 -31.38
CA ARG A 100 18.10 -8.73 -30.43
C ARG A 100 17.03 -8.93 -29.36
N LEU A 101 16.24 -10.01 -29.40
CA LEU A 101 15.13 -10.22 -28.46
C LEU A 101 15.45 -11.15 -27.28
N GLU A 102 16.54 -11.93 -27.33
CA GLU A 102 16.82 -12.97 -26.31
C GLU A 102 17.03 -12.39 -24.90
N ASN A 103 17.65 -11.21 -24.83
CA ASN A 103 17.94 -10.51 -23.58
C ASN A 103 16.84 -9.51 -23.16
N HIS A 104 15.69 -9.52 -23.84
CA HIS A 104 14.59 -8.60 -23.57
C HIS A 104 13.36 -9.32 -23.02
N GLU A 105 12.62 -8.63 -22.17
CA GLU A 105 11.28 -9.01 -21.72
C GLU A 105 10.30 -7.92 -22.12
N PHE A 106 9.17 -8.28 -22.73
CA PHE A 106 8.23 -7.32 -23.32
C PHE A 106 6.89 -7.33 -22.61
N LEU A 107 6.38 -6.13 -22.31
CA LEU A 107 5.08 -5.89 -21.73
C LEU A 107 4.41 -4.69 -22.40
N GLY A 108 3.12 -4.78 -22.68
CA GLY A 108 2.37 -3.63 -23.16
C GLY A 108 1.05 -4.02 -23.80
N GLU A 109 0.05 -3.16 -23.61
CA GLU A 109 -1.19 -3.23 -24.37
C GLU A 109 -1.04 -2.40 -25.66
N LEU A 110 -1.52 -2.95 -26.77
CA LEU A 110 -1.52 -2.26 -28.06
C LEU A 110 -2.87 -1.58 -28.30
N ALA A 111 -2.84 -0.28 -28.57
CA ALA A 111 -3.98 0.41 -29.17
C ALA A 111 -4.11 0.06 -30.66
N LEU A 112 -5.31 0.25 -31.22
CA LEU A 112 -5.58 -0.04 -32.63
C LEU A 112 -4.66 0.71 -33.61
N ASN A 113 -4.16 1.89 -33.21
CA ASN A 113 -3.24 2.72 -33.99
C ASN A 113 -1.75 2.36 -33.81
N GLY A 114 -1.43 1.28 -33.09
CA GLY A 114 -0.04 0.87 -32.82
C GLY A 114 0.58 1.50 -31.57
N GLY A 115 -0.10 2.45 -30.91
CA GLY A 115 0.37 3.06 -29.67
C GLY A 115 0.42 2.07 -28.50
N LEU A 116 1.41 2.21 -27.63
CA LEU A 116 1.56 1.40 -26.43
C LEU A 116 0.85 2.06 -25.24
N ARG A 117 -0.05 1.31 -24.61
CA ARG A 117 -0.79 1.73 -23.42
C ARG A 117 -0.21 1.10 -22.17
N ALA A 118 -0.24 1.88 -21.09
CA ALA A 118 0.17 1.45 -19.77
C ALA A 118 -0.52 0.15 -19.33
N VAL A 119 0.24 -0.67 -18.59
CA VAL A 119 -0.23 -1.93 -18.02
C VAL A 119 0.08 -1.94 -16.52
N SER A 120 -0.72 -2.64 -15.74
CA SER A 120 -0.47 -2.79 -14.29
C SER A 120 0.66 -3.78 -14.00
N GLY A 121 1.31 -3.65 -12.85
CA GLY A 121 2.32 -4.60 -12.37
C GLY A 121 3.67 -4.48 -13.09
N VAL A 122 3.99 -3.34 -13.69
CA VAL A 122 5.29 -3.04 -14.30
C VAL A 122 6.38 -2.97 -13.24
N ILE A 123 6.09 -2.51 -12.03
CA ILE A 123 7.10 -2.50 -10.93
C ILE A 123 7.53 -3.93 -10.58
N CYS A 124 6.56 -4.85 -10.47
CA CYS A 124 6.84 -6.26 -10.21
C CYS A 124 7.66 -6.88 -11.36
N ALA A 125 7.34 -6.52 -12.61
CA ALA A 125 8.10 -6.98 -13.77
C ALA A 125 9.52 -6.40 -13.81
N ALA A 126 9.70 -5.13 -13.48
CA ALA A 126 11.00 -4.46 -13.41
C ALA A 126 11.91 -5.10 -12.36
N LEU A 127 11.36 -5.40 -11.17
CA LEU A 127 12.09 -6.15 -10.12
C LEU A 127 12.51 -7.54 -10.62
N ALA A 128 11.61 -8.27 -11.27
CA ALA A 128 11.88 -9.61 -11.76
C ALA A 128 12.83 -9.65 -12.97
N ALA A 129 12.82 -8.62 -13.82
CA ALA A 129 13.71 -8.46 -14.96
C ALA A 129 15.12 -8.03 -14.51
N SER A 130 15.20 -7.12 -13.53
CA SER A 130 16.47 -6.74 -12.89
C SER A 130 17.14 -7.97 -12.25
N ALA A 131 16.37 -8.76 -11.48
CA ALA A 131 16.86 -10.00 -10.87
C ALA A 131 17.30 -11.08 -11.89
N SER A 132 16.72 -11.11 -13.09
CA SER A 132 17.13 -12.02 -14.17
C SER A 132 18.20 -11.44 -15.10
N GLY A 133 18.65 -10.20 -14.86
CA GLY A 133 19.63 -9.50 -15.70
C GLY A 133 19.14 -9.16 -17.11
N LYS A 134 17.82 -9.22 -17.35
CA LYS A 134 17.21 -8.93 -18.65
C LYS A 134 16.78 -7.47 -18.77
N GLN A 135 16.70 -6.98 -20.00
CA GLN A 135 16.22 -5.64 -20.30
C GLN A 135 14.69 -5.64 -20.44
N LEU A 136 14.02 -4.81 -19.67
CA LEU A 136 12.56 -4.67 -19.73
C LEU A 136 12.18 -3.66 -20.81
N VAL A 137 11.20 -4.02 -21.63
CA VAL A 137 10.51 -3.12 -22.56
C VAL A 137 9.07 -2.99 -22.11
N ALA A 138 8.70 -1.78 -21.68
CA ALA A 138 7.37 -1.45 -21.20
C ALA A 138 6.90 -0.13 -21.83
N PRO A 139 5.59 0.18 -21.85
CA PRO A 139 5.10 1.44 -22.42
C PRO A 139 5.78 2.65 -21.77
N GLU A 140 6.07 3.69 -22.56
CA GLU A 140 6.71 4.94 -22.08
C GLU A 140 6.01 5.52 -20.83
N GLN A 141 4.68 5.43 -20.79
CA GLN A 141 3.84 5.90 -19.68
C GLN A 141 4.19 5.24 -18.34
N CYS A 142 4.59 3.97 -18.36
CA CYS A 142 5.01 3.23 -17.16
C CYS A 142 6.49 3.42 -16.84
N ALA A 143 7.25 3.98 -17.77
CA ALA A 143 8.70 3.87 -17.74
C ALA A 143 9.32 4.67 -16.59
N GLY A 144 8.78 5.87 -16.29
CA GLY A 144 9.27 6.69 -15.19
C GLY A 144 9.16 5.99 -13.84
N THR A 145 8.06 5.28 -13.59
CA THR A 145 7.81 4.57 -12.33
C THR A 145 8.65 3.30 -12.24
N ALA A 146 8.73 2.55 -13.33
CA ALA A 146 9.54 1.34 -13.43
C ALA A 146 11.04 1.62 -13.23
N ALA A 147 11.51 2.79 -13.67
CA ALA A 147 12.88 3.25 -13.48
C ALA A 147 13.24 3.54 -12.01
N ALA A 148 12.28 3.54 -11.08
CA ALA A 148 12.57 3.60 -9.64
C ALA A 148 13.20 2.30 -9.09
N VAL A 149 13.10 1.19 -9.83
CA VAL A 149 13.71 -0.09 -9.45
C VAL A 149 15.23 -0.04 -9.65
N PRO A 150 16.04 -0.47 -8.66
CA PRO A 150 17.48 -0.52 -8.80
C PRO A 150 17.94 -1.39 -9.97
N GLU A 151 18.96 -0.91 -10.67
CA GLU A 151 19.71 -1.65 -11.70
C GLU A 151 18.86 -2.13 -12.90
N VAL A 152 17.59 -1.72 -12.97
CA VAL A 152 16.72 -2.09 -14.08
C VAL A 152 17.21 -1.44 -15.38
N ARG A 153 17.35 -2.24 -16.43
CA ARG A 153 17.57 -1.74 -17.79
C ARG A 153 16.21 -1.66 -18.45
N LEU A 154 15.73 -0.44 -18.70
CA LEU A 154 14.37 -0.21 -19.16
C LEU A 154 14.35 0.59 -20.47
N ILE A 155 13.54 0.14 -21.43
CA ILE A 155 13.20 0.89 -22.65
C ILE A 155 11.70 1.21 -22.60
N GLY A 156 11.37 2.49 -22.83
CA GLY A 156 10.01 3.00 -22.84
C GLY A 156 9.54 3.45 -24.22
N PRO A 157 9.24 2.56 -25.18
CA PRO A 157 8.69 2.97 -26.47
C PRO A 157 7.28 3.55 -26.35
N PRO A 158 6.93 4.59 -27.15
CA PRO A 158 5.56 5.13 -27.22
C PRO A 158 4.63 4.26 -28.08
N ASP A 159 5.16 3.54 -29.06
CA ASP A 159 4.40 2.77 -30.05
C ASP A 159 5.22 1.59 -30.62
N LEU A 160 4.52 0.69 -31.31
CA LEU A 160 5.09 -0.51 -31.93
C LEU A 160 6.10 -0.17 -33.04
N LEU A 161 5.84 0.86 -33.84
CA LEU A 161 6.69 1.26 -34.96
C LEU A 161 8.07 1.70 -34.46
N THR A 162 8.10 2.58 -33.46
CA THR A 162 9.31 3.10 -32.82
C THR A 162 10.12 1.98 -32.17
N LEU A 163 9.44 1.03 -31.51
CA LEU A 163 10.12 -0.15 -30.96
C LEU A 163 10.74 -1.01 -32.06
N CYS A 164 10.03 -1.31 -33.13
CA CYS A 164 10.57 -2.09 -34.24
C CYS A 164 11.74 -1.39 -34.94
N ALA A 165 11.68 -0.06 -35.09
CA ALA A 165 12.79 0.75 -35.61
C ALA A 165 14.05 0.63 -34.75
N HIS A 166 13.88 0.57 -33.42
CA HIS A 166 14.97 0.31 -32.48
C HIS A 166 15.54 -1.10 -32.63
N LEU A 167 14.68 -2.12 -32.67
CA LEU A 167 15.10 -3.51 -32.83
C LEU A 167 15.83 -3.73 -34.17
N ASN A 168 15.38 -3.09 -35.24
CA ASN A 168 16.05 -3.11 -36.55
C ASN A 168 17.36 -2.30 -36.60
N GLY A 169 17.63 -1.45 -35.60
CA GLY A 169 18.84 -0.63 -35.52
C GLY A 169 18.78 0.68 -36.30
N SER A 170 17.60 1.06 -36.80
CA SER A 170 17.40 2.30 -37.55
C SER A 170 17.38 3.52 -36.62
N VAL A 171 16.68 3.42 -35.48
CA VAL A 171 16.55 4.52 -34.51
C VAL A 171 16.81 3.97 -33.10
N PRO A 172 17.97 4.24 -32.47
CA PRO A 172 18.24 3.73 -31.13
C PRO A 172 17.36 4.43 -30.09
N LEU A 173 16.57 3.64 -29.36
CA LEU A 173 15.96 4.09 -28.12
C LEU A 173 16.99 3.98 -26.99
N HIS A 174 17.10 5.05 -26.21
CA HIS A 174 17.98 5.07 -25.06
C HIS A 174 17.28 4.50 -23.82
N PRO A 175 18.00 3.81 -22.94
CA PRO A 175 17.46 3.40 -21.66
C PRO A 175 16.89 4.60 -20.89
N VAL A 176 15.73 4.40 -20.30
CA VAL A 176 15.07 5.41 -19.49
C VAL A 176 15.96 5.71 -18.29
N LYS A 177 16.30 6.99 -18.10
CA LYS A 177 17.11 7.40 -16.95
C LYS A 177 16.28 7.23 -15.69
N ILE A 178 16.91 6.69 -14.65
CA ILE A 178 16.36 6.66 -13.29
C ILE A 178 16.02 8.12 -12.94
N PRO A 179 14.74 8.47 -12.75
CA PRO A 179 14.42 9.80 -12.28
C PRO A 179 15.10 9.97 -10.93
N ALA A 180 15.82 11.07 -10.75
CA ALA A 180 16.21 11.48 -9.41
C ALA A 180 14.90 11.61 -8.64
N VAL A 181 14.65 10.71 -7.69
CA VAL A 181 13.45 10.76 -6.85
C VAL A 181 13.63 11.96 -5.94
N THR A 182 13.33 13.14 -6.46
CA THR A 182 13.16 14.31 -5.63
C THR A 182 11.92 14.03 -4.81
N ALA A 183 12.05 14.11 -3.49
CA ALA A 183 10.89 14.26 -2.61
C ALA A 183 10.19 15.54 -3.07
N SER A 184 9.27 15.42 -4.03
CA SER A 184 8.34 16.49 -4.34
C SER A 184 7.61 16.75 -3.03
N GLY A 185 7.90 17.90 -2.44
CA GLY A 185 7.44 18.35 -1.13
C GLY A 185 5.95 18.62 -1.09
N GLU A 186 5.12 17.69 -1.56
CA GLU A 186 3.81 17.48 -0.99
C GLU A 186 4.02 16.76 0.34
N THR A 187 4.67 17.47 1.26
CA THR A 187 4.44 17.29 2.67
C THR A 187 2.93 17.33 2.82
N GLY A 188 2.34 16.20 3.19
CA GLY A 188 0.95 16.15 3.60
C GLY A 188 0.65 17.30 4.56
N SER A 189 -0.63 17.63 4.68
CA SER A 189 -1.12 18.78 5.43
C SER A 189 -0.37 18.97 6.77
N ASP A 190 -0.01 20.20 7.11
CA ASP A 190 0.90 20.54 8.23
C ASP A 190 0.25 20.45 9.62
N LEU A 191 0.91 19.86 10.62
CA LEU A 191 0.40 19.80 11.99
C LEU A 191 0.21 21.20 12.60
N ALA A 192 0.90 22.22 12.09
CA ALA A 192 0.74 23.61 12.50
C ALA A 192 -0.69 24.15 12.30
N GLU A 193 -1.46 23.62 11.33
CA GLU A 193 -2.84 24.03 11.06
C GLU A 193 -3.86 23.45 12.04
N VAL A 194 -3.48 22.44 12.83
CA VAL A 194 -4.32 21.99 13.94
C VAL A 194 -4.34 23.14 14.95
N VAL A 195 -5.51 23.47 15.50
CA VAL A 195 -5.67 24.56 16.48
C VAL A 195 -6.14 23.97 17.79
N GLY A 196 -5.44 24.29 18.89
CA GLY A 196 -5.66 23.64 20.18
C GLY A 196 -5.36 22.12 20.13
N GLN A 197 -5.82 21.40 21.16
CA GLN A 197 -5.75 19.92 21.25
C GLN A 197 -4.33 19.34 21.46
N ASP A 198 -3.55 19.91 22.35
CA ASP A 198 -2.18 19.47 22.66
C ASP A 198 -2.12 17.98 23.04
N ALA A 199 -3.11 17.49 23.79
CA ALA A 199 -3.22 16.08 24.16
C ALA A 199 -3.36 15.16 22.93
N ALA A 200 -4.12 15.57 21.90
CA ALA A 200 -4.31 14.80 20.68
C ALA A 200 -3.07 14.86 19.78
N ARG A 201 -2.40 16.03 19.70
CA ARG A 201 -1.11 16.15 18.97
C ARG A 201 -0.03 15.31 19.62
N ARG A 202 0.08 15.35 20.95
CA ARG A 202 1.00 14.52 21.71
C ARG A 202 0.74 13.03 21.44
N ALA A 203 -0.52 12.61 21.46
CA ALA A 203 -0.86 11.23 21.15
C ALA A 203 -0.54 10.83 19.70
N LEU A 204 -0.72 11.73 18.72
CA LEU A 204 -0.28 11.49 17.34
C LEU A 204 1.23 11.32 17.24
N GLU A 205 2.01 12.15 17.95
CA GLU A 205 3.46 12.04 18.00
C GLU A 205 3.91 10.70 18.61
N VAL A 206 3.29 10.29 19.72
CA VAL A 206 3.53 8.98 20.37
C VAL A 206 3.15 7.84 19.43
N ALA A 207 2.00 7.94 18.76
CA ALA A 207 1.53 6.97 17.79
C ALA A 207 2.52 6.83 16.62
N ALA A 208 2.96 7.94 16.04
CA ALA A 208 3.95 7.98 14.97
C ALA A 208 5.29 7.39 15.42
N SER A 209 5.77 7.74 16.62
CA SER A 209 7.06 7.31 17.16
C SER A 209 7.13 5.80 17.41
N GLY A 210 6.07 5.19 17.91
CA GLY A 210 6.04 3.75 18.21
C GLY A 210 5.38 2.87 17.16
N GLY A 211 4.71 3.46 16.17
CA GLY A 211 3.86 2.75 15.21
C GLY A 211 2.57 2.20 15.83
N HIS A 212 2.07 2.86 16.89
CA HIS A 212 0.93 2.42 17.69
C HIS A 212 -0.40 2.74 17.02
N ASN A 213 -1.39 1.86 17.16
CA ASN A 213 -2.74 2.12 16.68
C ASN A 213 -3.44 3.14 17.59
N LEU A 214 -4.20 4.07 17.02
CA LEU A 214 -4.83 5.17 17.76
C LEU A 214 -6.34 5.23 17.50
N LEU A 215 -7.10 5.45 18.56
CA LEU A 215 -8.53 5.72 18.53
C LEU A 215 -8.81 7.12 19.06
N LEU A 216 -9.45 7.95 18.24
CA LEU A 216 -9.92 9.28 18.58
C LEU A 216 -11.43 9.23 18.86
N ALA A 217 -11.82 9.44 20.12
CA ALA A 217 -13.21 9.52 20.53
C ALA A 217 -13.58 10.97 20.84
N GLY A 218 -14.69 11.46 20.32
CA GLY A 218 -15.14 12.82 20.65
C GLY A 218 -16.34 13.29 19.83
N PRO A 219 -16.96 14.41 20.20
CA PRO A 219 -18.14 14.93 19.52
C PRO A 219 -17.87 15.31 18.04
N PRO A 220 -18.92 15.51 17.24
CA PRO A 220 -18.77 15.99 15.86
C PRO A 220 -18.18 17.40 15.82
N GLY A 221 -17.34 17.65 14.82
CA GLY A 221 -16.69 18.95 14.62
C GLY A 221 -15.41 19.17 15.43
N THR A 222 -14.88 18.16 16.12
CA THR A 222 -13.62 18.26 16.88
C THR A 222 -12.36 18.04 16.05
N GLY A 223 -12.46 17.96 14.73
CA GLY A 223 -11.27 17.81 13.87
C GLY A 223 -10.59 16.43 13.91
N LYS A 224 -11.30 15.34 14.27
CA LYS A 224 -10.75 13.98 14.28
C LYS A 224 -10.14 13.56 12.94
N THR A 225 -10.88 13.77 11.85
CA THR A 225 -10.43 13.53 10.47
C THR A 225 -9.24 14.41 10.11
N LEU A 226 -9.25 15.68 10.56
CA LEU A 226 -8.17 16.64 10.36
C LEU A 226 -6.88 16.16 11.05
N LEU A 227 -6.95 15.69 12.29
CA LEU A 227 -5.83 15.13 13.04
C LEU A 227 -5.25 13.89 12.35
N ALA A 228 -6.11 12.95 11.94
CA ALA A 228 -5.69 11.70 11.32
C ALA A 228 -4.95 11.92 9.99
N SER A 229 -5.39 12.87 9.17
CA SER A 229 -4.76 13.16 7.87
C SER A 229 -3.38 13.81 7.97
N ARG A 230 -2.98 14.33 9.14
CA ARG A 230 -1.62 14.87 9.40
C ARG A 230 -0.60 13.78 9.72
N LEU A 231 -1.05 12.59 10.12
CA LEU A 231 -0.16 11.52 10.56
C LEU A 231 0.89 11.14 9.49
N PRO A 232 0.55 10.94 8.19
CA PRO A 232 1.55 10.70 7.14
C PRO A 232 2.62 11.80 7.04
N GLY A 233 2.26 13.05 7.36
CA GLY A 233 3.16 14.19 7.37
C GLY A 233 4.21 14.14 8.48
N ILE A 234 3.95 13.46 9.59
CA ILE A 234 4.91 13.33 10.71
C ILE A 234 5.64 11.98 10.74
N LEU A 235 5.24 11.03 9.89
CA LEU A 235 5.93 9.76 9.78
C LEU A 235 7.28 9.91 9.05
N PRO A 236 8.31 9.14 9.43
CA PRO A 236 9.58 9.13 8.68
C PRO A 236 9.34 8.59 7.26
N PRO A 237 10.12 9.01 6.25
CA PRO A 237 9.96 8.45 4.91
C PRO A 237 10.14 6.92 4.91
N PRO A 238 9.52 6.20 3.96
CA PRO A 238 9.78 4.78 3.78
C PRO A 238 11.25 4.53 3.40
N ASP A 239 11.77 3.38 3.80
CA ASP A 239 13.05 2.90 3.27
C ASP A 239 12.90 2.46 1.81
N HIS A 240 14.02 2.13 1.16
CA HIS A 240 14.02 1.82 -0.26
C HIS A 240 13.17 0.59 -0.61
N ASP A 241 13.25 -0.48 0.19
CA ASP A 241 12.51 -1.72 -0.05
C ASP A 241 11.00 -1.51 0.22
N GLU A 242 10.66 -0.79 1.28
CA GLU A 242 9.29 -0.38 1.62
C GLU A 242 8.70 0.48 0.50
N SER A 243 9.46 1.43 -0.05
CA SER A 243 9.04 2.25 -1.20
C SER A 243 8.70 1.41 -2.43
N LEU A 244 9.52 0.40 -2.76
CA LEU A 244 9.27 -0.49 -3.89
C LEU A 244 7.97 -1.29 -3.72
N VAL A 245 7.71 -1.80 -2.51
CA VAL A 245 6.47 -2.52 -2.19
C VAL A 245 5.26 -1.59 -2.27
N ILE A 246 5.35 -0.37 -1.73
CA ILE A 246 4.28 0.64 -1.81
C ILE A 246 3.97 0.98 -3.27
N LEU A 247 4.99 1.19 -4.10
CA LEU A 247 4.83 1.45 -5.54
C LEU A 247 4.17 0.27 -6.25
N ALA A 248 4.64 -0.96 -5.98
CA ALA A 248 4.09 -2.17 -6.58
C ALA A 248 2.61 -2.37 -6.25
N LEU A 249 2.18 -2.05 -5.03
CA LEU A 249 0.77 -2.10 -4.62
C LEU A 249 -0.07 -1.02 -5.31
N ARG A 250 0.46 0.20 -5.48
CA ARG A 250 -0.26 1.29 -6.16
C ARG A 250 -0.44 1.03 -7.66
N ASP A 251 0.50 0.34 -8.28
CA ASP A 251 0.48 -0.04 -9.70
C ASP A 251 -0.74 -0.91 -10.08
N PHE A 252 -1.39 -1.56 -9.10
CA PHE A 252 -2.67 -2.26 -9.32
C PHE A 252 -3.85 -1.30 -9.58
N GLY A 253 -3.80 -0.08 -9.04
CA GLY A 253 -4.84 0.94 -9.21
C GLY A 253 -4.66 1.83 -10.44
N GLY A 254 -3.59 1.65 -11.20
CA GLY A 254 -3.20 2.47 -12.35
C GLY A 254 -1.73 2.86 -12.32
N VAL A 255 -1.29 3.70 -13.27
CA VAL A 255 0.10 4.16 -13.35
C VAL A 255 0.43 5.02 -12.13
N ALA A 256 1.23 4.48 -11.21
CA ALA A 256 1.73 5.24 -10.06
C ALA A 256 2.70 6.33 -10.54
N ARG A 257 2.67 7.52 -9.93
CA ARG A 257 3.60 8.61 -10.31
C ARG A 257 4.95 8.44 -9.60
N PRO A 258 6.08 8.79 -10.24
CA PRO A 258 7.41 8.63 -9.62
C PRO A 258 7.58 9.34 -8.26
N GLY A 259 7.03 10.54 -8.10
CA GLY A 259 7.12 11.32 -6.85
C GLY A 259 6.31 10.73 -5.68
N GLU A 260 5.38 9.83 -5.95
CA GLU A 260 4.55 9.20 -4.92
C GLU A 260 5.32 8.14 -4.12
N ALA A 261 6.46 7.65 -4.62
CA ALA A 261 7.27 6.59 -4.01
C ALA A 261 7.73 6.90 -2.58
N LEU A 262 7.92 8.18 -2.26
CA LEU A 262 8.44 8.66 -0.97
C LEU A 262 7.34 9.06 0.02
N VAL A 263 6.08 9.03 -0.41
CA VAL A 263 4.95 9.45 0.43
C VAL A 263 4.24 8.22 0.98
N ARG A 264 4.20 8.11 2.30
CA ARG A 264 3.46 7.03 2.98
C ARG A 264 1.97 7.11 2.62
N PRO A 265 1.34 5.98 2.24
CA PRO A 265 -0.05 5.99 1.84
C PRO A 265 -0.97 6.37 3.01
N PHE A 266 -2.01 7.13 2.71
CA PHE A 266 -3.13 7.39 3.60
C PHE A 266 -4.40 6.89 2.90
N ARG A 267 -5.05 5.88 3.48
CA ARG A 267 -6.30 5.30 2.95
C ARG A 267 -7.43 5.57 3.92
N ALA A 268 -8.50 6.18 3.44
CA ALA A 268 -9.69 6.51 4.22
C ALA A 268 -10.93 5.94 3.52
N PRO A 269 -11.17 4.61 3.59
CA PRO A 269 -12.36 4.03 3.02
C PRO A 269 -13.63 4.60 3.67
N HIS A 270 -14.66 4.80 2.86
CA HIS A 270 -15.99 5.15 3.37
C HIS A 270 -16.58 3.98 4.18
N HIS A 271 -17.37 4.25 5.22
CA HIS A 271 -17.96 3.22 6.09
C HIS A 271 -18.90 2.22 5.36
N SER A 272 -19.36 2.58 4.16
CA SER A 272 -20.13 1.70 3.26
C SER A 272 -19.27 0.68 2.50
N ALA A 273 -17.94 0.71 2.66
CA ALA A 273 -17.04 -0.23 2.03
C ALA A 273 -17.33 -1.67 2.46
N SER A 274 -17.38 -2.57 1.47
CA SER A 274 -17.54 -4.00 1.73
C SER A 274 -16.25 -4.61 2.28
N ALA A 275 -16.35 -5.79 2.93
CA ALA A 275 -15.17 -6.53 3.37
C ALA A 275 -14.20 -6.86 2.21
N GLY A 276 -14.73 -7.07 1.00
CA GLY A 276 -13.91 -7.28 -0.20
C GLY A 276 -13.16 -6.04 -0.67
N ALA A 277 -13.72 -4.83 -0.48
CA ALA A 277 -13.01 -3.59 -0.76
C ALA A 277 -11.90 -3.33 0.29
N LEU A 278 -12.19 -3.64 1.56
CA LEU A 278 -11.26 -3.40 2.66
C LEU A 278 -10.05 -4.35 2.66
N ILE A 279 -10.30 -5.65 2.55
CA ILE A 279 -9.26 -6.69 2.60
C ILE A 279 -8.72 -7.01 1.21
N GLY A 280 -9.56 -6.92 0.19
CA GLY A 280 -9.25 -7.33 -1.17
C GLY A 280 -10.09 -8.54 -1.59
N GLY A 281 -10.13 -8.78 -2.90
CA GLY A 281 -10.99 -9.81 -3.48
C GLY A 281 -11.01 -9.77 -4.99
N GLY A 282 -12.05 -10.36 -5.58
CA GLY A 282 -12.19 -10.47 -7.04
C GLY A 282 -11.55 -11.73 -7.63
N SER A 283 -11.64 -11.83 -8.95
CA SER A 283 -11.02 -12.88 -9.76
C SER A 283 -10.44 -12.24 -11.03
N PRO A 284 -9.11 -12.00 -11.11
CA PRO A 284 -8.07 -12.43 -10.16
C PRO A 284 -8.15 -11.70 -8.79
N PRO A 285 -7.57 -12.26 -7.72
CA PRO A 285 -7.59 -11.64 -6.39
C PRO A 285 -6.71 -10.38 -6.36
N LEU A 286 -7.34 -9.22 -6.16
CA LEU A 286 -6.71 -7.90 -6.09
C LEU A 286 -6.54 -7.42 -4.63
N PRO A 287 -5.53 -6.59 -4.35
CA PRO A 287 -5.34 -6.00 -3.02
C PRO A 287 -6.51 -5.08 -2.65
N GLY A 288 -6.89 -5.06 -1.38
CA GLY A 288 -7.86 -4.09 -0.83
C GLY A 288 -7.20 -2.90 -0.14
N GLU A 289 -8.01 -2.02 0.44
CA GLU A 289 -7.57 -0.80 1.15
C GLU A 289 -6.52 -1.06 2.25
N ALA A 290 -6.64 -2.16 2.97
CA ALA A 290 -5.67 -2.58 3.98
C ALA A 290 -4.27 -2.84 3.39
N SER A 291 -4.21 -3.50 2.23
CA SER A 291 -2.93 -3.73 1.54
C SER A 291 -2.44 -2.43 0.89
N LEU A 292 -3.33 -1.63 0.31
CA LEU A 292 -2.99 -0.33 -0.28
C LEU A 292 -2.53 0.72 0.74
N ALA A 293 -2.77 0.48 2.03
CA ALA A 293 -2.28 1.27 3.17
C ALA A 293 -0.95 0.75 3.75
N HIS A 294 -0.35 -0.29 3.15
CA HIS A 294 0.92 -0.87 3.61
C HIS A 294 2.00 0.21 3.78
N GLY A 295 2.73 0.16 4.89
CA GLY A 295 3.78 1.15 5.18
C GLY A 295 3.23 2.55 5.42
N GLY A 296 1.93 2.72 5.63
CA GLY A 296 1.31 4.00 5.90
C GLY A 296 0.17 3.87 6.91
N VAL A 297 -0.91 4.59 6.64
CA VAL A 297 -2.03 4.77 7.57
C VAL A 297 -3.34 4.31 6.91
N LEU A 298 -4.07 3.44 7.63
CA LEU A 298 -5.47 3.13 7.35
C LEU A 298 -6.33 3.91 8.35
N PHE A 299 -7.11 4.85 7.84
CA PHE A 299 -8.02 5.68 8.63
C PHE A 299 -9.46 5.18 8.51
N LEU A 300 -10.09 4.86 9.63
CA LEU A 300 -11.50 4.50 9.71
C LEU A 300 -12.26 5.60 10.45
N ASP A 301 -12.96 6.45 9.72
CA ASP A 301 -13.85 7.44 10.31
C ASP A 301 -15.17 6.77 10.71
N GLU A 302 -15.79 7.24 11.79
CA GLU A 302 -17.07 6.70 12.27
C GLU A 302 -17.03 5.17 12.45
N LEU A 303 -16.02 4.66 13.17
CA LEU A 303 -15.77 3.22 13.34
C LEU A 303 -17.03 2.36 13.62
N PRO A 304 -18.01 2.79 14.47
CA PRO A 304 -19.23 2.01 14.75
C PRO A 304 -20.24 1.95 13.58
N GLU A 305 -20.06 2.71 12.51
CA GLU A 305 -20.90 2.66 11.30
C GLU A 305 -20.44 1.60 10.30
N PHE A 306 -19.19 1.13 10.41
CA PHE A 306 -18.74 -0.02 9.63
C PHE A 306 -19.49 -1.28 10.06
N SER A 307 -19.78 -2.16 9.09
CA SER A 307 -20.37 -3.45 9.41
C SER A 307 -19.43 -4.28 10.30
N ARG A 308 -20.00 -4.99 11.29
CA ARG A 308 -19.22 -5.83 12.22
C ARG A 308 -18.35 -6.85 11.48
N HIS A 309 -18.85 -7.44 10.39
CA HIS A 309 -18.08 -8.37 9.58
C HIS A 309 -16.80 -7.72 9.00
N CYS A 310 -16.91 -6.50 8.47
CA CYS A 310 -15.79 -5.76 7.91
C CYS A 310 -14.70 -5.48 8.97
N LEU A 311 -15.11 -5.04 10.15
CA LEU A 311 -14.20 -4.80 11.28
C LEU A 311 -13.51 -6.08 11.78
N GLU A 312 -14.23 -7.20 11.84
CA GLU A 312 -13.64 -8.48 12.27
C GLU A 312 -12.58 -8.97 11.27
N THR A 313 -12.78 -8.74 9.96
CA THR A 313 -11.80 -9.15 8.94
C THR A 313 -10.48 -8.37 9.02
N LEU A 314 -10.46 -7.18 9.64
CA LEU A 314 -9.22 -6.42 9.85
C LEU A 314 -8.29 -7.02 10.91
N ARG A 315 -8.80 -7.88 11.79
CA ARG A 315 -8.03 -8.39 12.94
C ARG A 315 -6.79 -9.17 12.52
N GLU A 316 -6.90 -9.97 11.45
CA GLU A 316 -5.78 -10.75 10.90
C GLU A 316 -4.69 -9.86 10.29
N PRO A 317 -4.99 -8.89 9.39
CA PRO A 317 -4.00 -7.96 8.89
C PRO A 317 -3.32 -7.14 10.00
N MET A 318 -4.06 -6.72 11.03
CA MET A 318 -3.51 -5.97 12.17
C MET A 318 -2.49 -6.76 13.00
N GLU A 319 -2.55 -8.09 12.98
CA GLU A 319 -1.64 -8.96 13.75
C GLU A 319 -0.51 -9.53 12.89
N SER A 320 -0.84 -10.02 11.70
CA SER A 320 0.11 -10.68 10.80
C SER A 320 0.87 -9.71 9.89
N GLY A 321 0.32 -8.49 9.69
CA GLY A 321 0.82 -7.54 8.72
C GLY A 321 0.68 -7.98 7.26
N HIS A 322 -0.11 -9.01 6.98
CA HIS A 322 -0.32 -9.60 5.66
C HIS A 322 -1.79 -9.99 5.45
N VAL A 323 -2.21 -10.05 4.19
CA VAL A 323 -3.52 -10.53 3.77
C VAL A 323 -3.33 -11.66 2.77
N THR A 324 -3.91 -12.81 3.03
CA THR A 324 -3.90 -13.93 2.10
C THR A 324 -5.29 -14.12 1.49
N LEU A 325 -5.39 -13.89 0.18
CA LEU A 325 -6.60 -14.10 -0.59
C LEU A 325 -6.53 -15.45 -1.29
N SER A 326 -7.45 -16.34 -0.95
CA SER A 326 -7.63 -17.63 -1.63
C SER A 326 -8.97 -17.64 -2.38
N ARG A 327 -8.93 -17.83 -3.70
CA ARG A 327 -10.13 -17.94 -4.55
C ARG A 327 -9.94 -19.03 -5.60
N ALA A 328 -10.85 -20.00 -5.64
CA ALA A 328 -10.97 -21.11 -6.60
C ALA A 328 -9.67 -21.76 -7.11
N ARG A 329 -8.87 -21.05 -7.93
CA ARG A 329 -7.61 -21.54 -8.54
C ARG A 329 -6.38 -20.69 -8.26
N HIS A 330 -6.50 -19.56 -7.55
CA HIS A 330 -5.38 -18.64 -7.30
C HIS A 330 -5.31 -18.25 -5.82
N LYS A 331 -4.08 -18.29 -5.28
CA LYS A 331 -3.73 -17.79 -3.96
C LYS A 331 -2.77 -16.63 -4.15
N ALA A 332 -3.12 -15.46 -3.61
CA ALA A 332 -2.24 -14.29 -3.59
C ALA A 332 -2.08 -13.81 -2.15
N SER A 333 -0.86 -13.44 -1.78
CA SER A 333 -0.57 -12.81 -0.50
C SER A 333 -0.09 -11.39 -0.76
N TYR A 334 -0.68 -10.43 -0.04
CA TYR A 334 -0.34 -9.02 -0.12
C TYR A 334 0.09 -8.55 1.27
N PRO A 335 1.16 -7.76 1.36
CA PRO A 335 1.58 -7.20 2.63
C PRO A 335 0.62 -6.07 3.00
N ALA A 336 0.24 -6.00 4.28
CA ALA A 336 -0.78 -5.10 4.82
C ALA A 336 -0.34 -4.60 6.21
N SER A 337 0.92 -4.16 6.31
CA SER A 337 1.53 -3.65 7.52
C SER A 337 1.27 -2.15 7.63
N PHE A 338 0.02 -1.79 7.93
CA PHE A 338 -0.44 -0.40 8.10
C PHE A 338 -0.57 -0.04 9.59
N GLN A 339 -0.56 1.26 9.88
CA GLN A 339 -0.94 1.81 11.17
C GLN A 339 -2.44 2.15 11.14
N LEU A 340 -3.22 1.60 12.08
CA LEU A 340 -4.66 1.87 12.16
C LEU A 340 -4.92 3.15 12.98
N ILE A 341 -5.61 4.10 12.37
CA ILE A 341 -6.18 5.26 13.06
C ILE A 341 -7.69 5.17 12.92
N ALA A 342 -8.41 5.16 14.04
CA ALA A 342 -9.86 5.13 14.04
C ALA A 342 -10.41 6.39 14.70
N ALA A 343 -11.53 6.88 14.22
CA ALA A 343 -12.30 7.92 14.87
C ALA A 343 -13.71 7.41 15.16
N MET A 344 -14.26 7.79 16.30
CA MET A 344 -15.68 7.54 16.58
C MET A 344 -16.31 8.62 17.44
N ASN A 345 -17.63 8.65 17.39
CA ASN A 345 -18.43 9.43 18.32
C ASN A 345 -18.65 8.61 19.61
N PRO A 346 -18.84 9.23 20.78
CA PRO A 346 -19.06 8.51 22.03
C PRO A 346 -20.51 7.98 22.18
N CYS A 347 -21.48 8.53 21.44
CA CYS A 347 -22.86 8.06 21.32
C CYS A 347 -23.34 8.23 19.87
N PRO A 348 -24.48 7.62 19.49
CA PRO A 348 -25.15 7.94 18.22
C PRO A 348 -25.41 9.44 18.03
N CYS A 349 -25.65 10.14 19.14
CA CYS A 349 -25.86 11.58 19.16
C CYS A 349 -24.60 12.44 19.05
N GLY A 350 -23.40 11.90 19.22
CA GLY A 350 -22.15 12.65 19.33
C GLY A 350 -21.84 13.31 20.69
N TYR A 351 -22.82 13.69 21.50
CA TYR A 351 -22.64 14.60 22.65
C TYR A 351 -22.50 13.93 24.03
N LEU A 352 -22.14 12.65 24.10
CA LEU A 352 -21.90 11.99 25.40
C LEU A 352 -20.61 12.53 26.03
N GLY A 353 -20.72 13.13 27.22
CA GLY A 353 -19.60 13.76 27.92
C GLY A 353 -19.24 15.17 27.42
N ASP A 354 -20.07 15.76 26.54
CA ASP A 354 -19.86 17.13 26.07
C ASP A 354 -20.31 18.15 27.14
N PRO A 355 -19.47 19.14 27.50
CA PRO A 355 -19.78 20.11 28.55
C PRO A 355 -20.81 21.17 28.13
N GLU A 356 -20.97 21.42 26.83
CA GLU A 356 -21.88 22.44 26.30
C GLU A 356 -23.25 21.87 25.91
N ARG A 357 -23.27 20.64 25.38
CA ARG A 357 -24.50 20.01 24.89
C ARG A 357 -24.78 18.68 25.57
N ALA A 358 -25.91 18.60 26.27
CA ALA A 358 -26.34 17.36 26.90
C ALA A 358 -26.66 16.25 25.87
N CYS A 359 -26.18 15.04 26.19
CA CYS A 359 -26.53 13.81 25.50
C CYS A 359 -28.02 13.49 25.63
N ARG A 360 -28.66 13.05 24.53
CA ARG A 360 -30.07 12.64 24.52
C ARG A 360 -30.27 11.13 24.42
N CYS A 361 -29.18 10.36 24.39
CA CYS A 361 -29.25 8.91 24.23
C CYS A 361 -29.50 8.22 25.58
N SER A 362 -30.28 7.14 25.55
CA SER A 362 -30.41 6.26 26.72
C SER A 362 -29.14 5.42 26.91
N ALA A 363 -28.94 4.89 28.12
CA ALA A 363 -27.82 3.99 28.43
C ALA A 363 -27.80 2.76 27.48
N ASP A 364 -28.97 2.19 27.19
CA ASP A 364 -29.10 1.07 26.25
C ASP A 364 -28.68 1.44 24.83
N GLN A 365 -29.01 2.65 24.36
CA GLN A 365 -28.60 3.12 23.03
C GLN A 365 -27.08 3.29 22.95
N ILE A 366 -26.46 3.84 24.00
CA ILE A 366 -25.02 4.01 24.09
C ILE A 366 -24.32 2.65 24.11
N GLN A 367 -24.82 1.71 24.92
CA GLN A 367 -24.26 0.37 25.01
C GLN A 367 -24.37 -0.36 23.67
N ARG A 368 -25.53 -0.30 23.00
CA ARG A 368 -25.73 -0.91 21.67
C ARG A 368 -24.81 -0.31 20.62
N TYR A 369 -24.61 1.01 20.64
CA TYR A 369 -23.71 1.70 19.71
C TYR A 369 -22.26 1.28 19.92
N THR A 370 -21.79 1.31 21.18
CA THR A 370 -20.42 0.90 21.54
C THR A 370 -20.19 -0.58 21.24
N ALA A 371 -21.19 -1.43 21.48
CA ALA A 371 -21.12 -2.87 21.23
C ALA A 371 -21.07 -3.25 19.73
N ARG A 372 -21.28 -2.30 18.80
CA ARG A 372 -21.03 -2.54 17.37
C ARG A 372 -19.53 -2.78 17.10
N VAL A 373 -18.68 -2.14 17.89
CA VAL A 373 -17.24 -2.37 17.86
C VAL A 373 -16.91 -3.49 18.84
N SER A 374 -16.21 -4.52 18.39
CA SER A 374 -15.91 -5.66 19.24
C SER A 374 -14.78 -5.34 20.22
N GLY A 375 -14.90 -5.82 21.46
CA GLY A 375 -13.83 -5.73 22.47
C GLY A 375 -12.48 -6.25 21.97
N PRO A 376 -12.41 -7.41 21.27
CA PRO A 376 -11.17 -7.88 20.68
C PRO A 376 -10.51 -6.91 19.68
N LEU A 377 -11.28 -6.08 18.96
CA LEU A 377 -10.71 -5.06 18.07
C LEU A 377 -10.20 -3.86 18.87
N LEU A 378 -10.97 -3.37 19.85
CA LEU A 378 -10.55 -2.26 20.72
C LEU A 378 -9.28 -2.61 21.50
N ASP A 379 -9.16 -3.84 21.99
CA ASP A 379 -7.96 -4.36 22.63
C ASP A 379 -6.72 -4.35 21.70
N ARG A 380 -6.92 -4.24 20.38
CA ARG A 380 -5.84 -4.14 19.38
C ARG A 380 -5.45 -2.70 19.04
N ILE A 381 -6.17 -1.72 19.57
CA ILE A 381 -5.81 -0.31 19.49
C ILE A 381 -4.96 0.01 20.73
N ASP A 382 -3.85 0.73 20.53
CA ASP A 382 -2.85 0.96 21.58
C ASP A 382 -3.19 2.18 22.44
N LEU A 383 -3.67 3.24 21.79
CA LEU A 383 -3.93 4.54 22.38
C LEU A 383 -5.41 4.90 22.20
N HIS A 384 -6.11 5.20 23.29
CA HIS A 384 -7.47 5.76 23.27
C HIS A 384 -7.41 7.20 23.76
N VAL A 385 -7.83 8.14 22.92
CA VAL A 385 -7.72 9.58 23.21
C VAL A 385 -9.08 10.23 23.04
N GLN A 386 -9.49 10.93 24.09
CA GLN A 386 -10.66 11.79 24.05
C GLN A 386 -10.28 13.14 23.43
N VAL A 387 -10.99 13.53 22.38
CA VAL A 387 -10.81 14.80 21.68
C VAL A 387 -11.97 15.71 22.00
N SER A 388 -11.71 16.74 22.80
CA SER A 388 -12.70 17.74 23.19
C SER A 388 -12.85 18.85 22.14
N ARG A 389 -13.97 19.58 22.20
CA ARG A 389 -14.17 20.79 21.41
C ARG A 389 -13.19 21.87 21.84
N VAL A 390 -12.63 22.55 20.86
CA VAL A 390 -11.80 23.74 21.05
C VAL A 390 -12.73 24.94 21.15
N ALA A 391 -12.48 25.81 22.11
CA ALA A 391 -13.30 27.00 22.30
C ALA A 391 -13.20 27.91 21.06
N PRO A 392 -14.31 28.53 20.57
CA PRO A 392 -14.28 29.39 19.40
C PRO A 392 -13.25 30.52 19.48
N ALA A 393 -12.99 31.04 20.68
CA ALA A 393 -11.98 32.07 20.91
C ALA A 393 -10.56 31.62 20.54
N GLN A 394 -10.22 30.35 20.74
CA GLN A 394 -8.92 29.79 20.38
C GLN A 394 -8.83 29.51 18.86
N LEU A 395 -9.94 29.14 18.21
CA LEU A 395 -10.00 28.93 16.76
C LEU A 395 -9.85 30.23 15.94
N LEU A 396 -10.17 31.38 16.54
CA LEU A 396 -10.11 32.70 15.89
C LEU A 396 -8.76 33.41 16.09
N GLN A 397 -7.86 32.86 16.91
CA GLN A 397 -6.51 33.39 17.07
C GLN A 397 -5.71 33.13 15.78
N ARG A 398 -4.91 34.11 15.34
CA ARG A 398 -4.07 33.99 14.12
C ARG A 398 -2.70 33.38 14.41
N GLU A 399 -2.19 33.59 15.62
CA GLU A 399 -0.95 33.00 16.10
C GLU A 399 -1.28 31.65 16.73
N HIS A 400 -0.74 30.60 16.14
CA HIS A 400 -0.91 29.23 16.61
C HIS A 400 0.44 28.71 17.07
N ASP A 401 0.56 28.31 18.33
CA ASP A 401 1.77 27.67 18.91
C ASP A 401 1.97 26.22 18.43
N GLY A 402 1.37 25.85 17.30
CA GLY A 402 1.47 24.51 16.74
C GLY A 402 2.84 24.27 16.11
N GLU A 403 3.55 23.25 16.59
CA GLU A 403 4.78 22.80 15.95
C GLU A 403 4.51 22.28 14.51
N ASP A 404 5.43 22.57 13.60
CA ASP A 404 5.35 22.12 12.21
C ASP A 404 5.57 20.60 12.09
N SER A 405 4.93 20.01 11.07
CA SER A 405 5.05 18.59 10.75
C SER A 405 6.51 18.16 10.57
N ALA A 406 7.36 19.04 10.05
CA ALA A 406 8.78 18.74 9.82
C ALA A 406 9.58 18.59 11.13
N THR A 407 9.34 19.44 12.14
CA THR A 407 10.01 19.31 13.44
C THR A 407 9.56 18.06 14.16
N VAL A 408 8.25 17.79 14.19
CA VAL A 408 7.71 16.55 14.77
C VAL A 408 8.27 15.33 14.03
N ARG A 409 8.31 15.34 12.69
CA ARG A 409 8.89 14.26 11.88
C ARG A 409 10.34 13.97 12.25
N ARG A 410 11.17 14.99 12.52
CA ARG A 410 12.56 14.79 12.96
C ARG A 410 12.62 14.06 14.30
N ARG A 411 11.81 14.44 15.28
CA ARG A 411 11.74 13.75 16.59
C ARG A 411 11.27 12.31 16.45
N VAL A 412 10.21 12.08 15.68
CA VAL A 412 9.67 10.75 15.36
C VAL A 412 10.74 9.89 14.67
N SER A 413 11.46 10.44 13.70
CA SER A 413 12.52 9.74 12.97
C SER A 413 13.66 9.31 13.88
N ARG A 414 14.10 10.19 14.78
CA ARG A 414 15.13 9.89 15.79
C ARG A 414 14.70 8.78 16.74
N CYS A 415 13.46 8.84 17.23
CA CYS A 415 12.89 7.79 18.08
C CYS A 415 12.81 6.44 17.35
N ARG A 416 12.34 6.42 16.10
CA ARG A 416 12.30 5.18 15.29
C ARG A 416 13.69 4.63 14.98
N ALA A 417 14.68 5.49 14.71
CA ALA A 417 16.05 5.04 14.47
C ALA A 417 16.61 4.26 15.66
N ARG A 418 16.41 4.79 16.88
CA ARG A 418 16.81 4.11 18.14
C ARG A 418 16.11 2.77 18.34
N GLN A 419 14.82 2.69 18.01
CA GLN A 419 14.08 1.41 18.03
C GLN A 419 14.62 0.42 16.98
N LEU A 420 14.87 0.88 15.75
CA LEU A 420 15.39 0.03 14.67
C LEU A 420 16.81 -0.48 14.99
N GLU A 421 17.66 0.35 15.60
CA GLU A 421 19.00 -0.05 16.05
C GLU A 421 18.94 -1.08 17.18
N ARG A 422 18.04 -0.90 18.16
CA ARG A 422 17.90 -1.82 19.30
C ARG A 422 17.32 -3.19 18.92
N GLN A 423 16.32 -3.23 18.02
CA GLN A 423 15.46 -4.42 17.85
C GLN A 423 14.99 -4.67 16.41
N HIS A 424 15.46 -3.89 15.42
CA HIS A 424 15.10 -3.98 13.99
C HIS A 424 13.60 -3.82 13.68
N CYS A 425 12.81 -3.33 14.63
CA CYS A 425 11.38 -3.05 14.44
C CYS A 425 10.89 -1.94 15.36
N VAL A 426 9.74 -1.35 15.03
CA VAL A 426 9.08 -0.37 15.91
C VAL A 426 8.48 -1.04 17.14
N ASN A 427 8.37 -0.31 18.26
CA ASN A 427 7.91 -0.85 19.54
C ASN A 427 6.50 -1.50 19.46
N ALA A 428 5.59 -1.01 18.62
CA ALA A 428 4.27 -1.61 18.43
C ALA A 428 4.33 -3.06 17.89
N ARG A 429 5.37 -3.40 17.11
CA ARG A 429 5.57 -4.72 16.50
C ARG A 429 6.47 -5.65 17.32
N LEU A 430 6.95 -5.21 18.47
CA LEU A 430 7.84 -6.00 19.32
C LEU A 430 7.11 -7.22 19.90
N HIS A 431 7.67 -8.43 19.70
CA HIS A 431 7.07 -9.66 20.24
C HIS A 431 7.03 -9.63 21.78
N SER A 432 6.01 -10.24 22.38
CA SER A 432 5.79 -10.21 23.84
C SER A 432 6.98 -10.74 24.64
N ASP A 433 7.67 -11.78 24.15
CA ASP A 433 8.80 -12.37 24.86
C ASP A 433 9.98 -11.39 24.94
N ARG A 434 10.34 -10.79 23.81
CA ARG A 434 11.40 -9.77 23.75
C ARG A 434 11.03 -8.48 24.48
N LEU A 435 9.74 -8.16 24.57
CA LEU A 435 9.26 -6.99 25.30
C LEU A 435 9.64 -7.07 26.78
N LEU A 436 9.49 -8.24 27.41
CA LEU A 436 9.83 -8.40 28.82
C LEU A 436 11.34 -8.35 29.06
N ASP A 437 12.14 -8.82 28.10
CA ASP A 437 13.60 -8.75 28.16
C ASP A 437 14.11 -7.31 28.06
N ILE A 438 13.49 -6.50 27.18
CA ILE A 438 13.87 -5.10 26.94
C ILE A 438 13.28 -4.17 28.01
N CYS A 439 12.06 -4.41 28.45
CA CYS A 439 11.39 -3.62 29.49
C CYS A 439 11.82 -4.07 30.89
N THR A 440 13.04 -3.70 31.30
CA THR A 440 13.48 -3.89 32.68
C THR A 440 12.78 -2.90 33.61
N LEU A 441 11.64 -3.30 34.17
CA LEU A 441 10.91 -2.51 35.16
C LEU A 441 11.54 -2.66 36.55
N GLY A 442 11.77 -1.52 37.22
CA GLY A 442 12.13 -1.48 38.63
C GLY A 442 10.96 -1.91 39.55
N ARG A 443 11.22 -1.96 40.87
CA ARG A 443 10.22 -2.42 41.84
C ARG A 443 9.03 -1.47 41.98
N GLY A 444 9.25 -0.15 41.86
CA GLY A 444 8.19 0.87 41.93
C GLY A 444 7.27 0.81 40.72
N GLU A 445 7.86 0.74 39.54
CA GLU A 445 7.18 0.66 38.25
C GLU A 445 6.29 -0.58 38.14
N ARG A 446 6.79 -1.75 38.57
CA ARG A 446 6.00 -3.00 38.62
C ARG A 446 4.78 -2.85 39.52
N LYS A 447 4.95 -2.25 40.71
CA LYS A 447 3.85 -2.07 41.67
C LYS A 447 2.77 -1.14 41.10
N ILE A 448 3.16 -0.05 40.44
CA ILE A 448 2.21 0.86 39.77
C ILE A 448 1.44 0.13 38.68
N LEU A 449 2.14 -0.64 37.84
CA LEU A 449 1.51 -1.39 36.75
C LEU A 449 0.54 -2.45 37.28
N GLU A 450 0.91 -3.20 38.32
CA GLU A 450 0.06 -4.20 38.96
C GLU A 450 -1.19 -3.56 39.58
N GLN A 451 -1.05 -2.45 40.32
CA GLN A 451 -2.17 -1.73 40.92
C GLN A 451 -3.11 -1.17 39.85
N ALA A 452 -2.56 -0.57 38.79
CA ALA A 452 -3.34 -0.04 37.68
C ALA A 452 -4.06 -1.15 36.91
N ALA A 453 -3.38 -2.28 36.64
CA ALA A 453 -3.97 -3.43 35.96
C ALA A 453 -5.14 -4.03 36.75
N GLN A 454 -5.04 -4.11 38.07
CA GLN A 454 -6.15 -4.56 38.93
C GLN A 454 -7.32 -3.57 38.94
N ARG A 455 -7.03 -2.27 39.06
CA ARG A 455 -8.07 -1.21 39.11
C ARG A 455 -8.83 -1.07 37.79
N LEU A 456 -8.11 -1.10 36.68
CA LEU A 456 -8.66 -0.96 35.32
C LEU A 456 -9.07 -2.31 34.71
N LYS A 457 -8.90 -3.42 35.44
CA LYS A 457 -9.19 -4.80 34.99
C LYS A 457 -8.56 -5.12 33.63
N LEU A 458 -7.29 -4.71 33.45
CA LEU A 458 -6.58 -4.87 32.17
C LEU A 458 -6.33 -6.35 31.87
N SER A 459 -6.53 -6.74 30.61
CA SER A 459 -6.10 -8.05 30.12
C SER A 459 -4.57 -8.12 29.98
N GLY A 460 -3.99 -9.32 29.95
CA GLY A 460 -2.54 -9.47 29.72
C GLY A 460 -2.05 -8.81 28.42
N ARG A 461 -2.90 -8.79 27.38
CA ARG A 461 -2.62 -8.07 26.13
C ARG A 461 -2.60 -6.56 26.32
N ALA A 462 -3.55 -6.02 27.09
CA ALA A 462 -3.59 -4.59 27.40
C ALA A 462 -2.36 -4.16 28.23
N ILE A 463 -1.87 -5.02 29.14
CA ILE A 463 -0.62 -4.79 29.88
C ILE A 463 0.57 -4.70 28.92
N HIS A 464 0.77 -5.69 28.05
CA HIS A 464 1.88 -5.69 27.09
C HIS A 464 1.83 -4.48 26.14
N ARG A 465 0.64 -4.08 25.68
CA ARG A 465 0.50 -2.87 24.86
C ARG A 465 0.83 -1.59 25.63
N THR A 466 0.40 -1.48 26.88
CA THR A 466 0.76 -0.36 27.76
C THR A 466 2.28 -0.26 27.91
N LEU A 467 2.96 -1.40 28.08
CA LEU A 467 4.43 -1.44 28.13
C LEU A 467 5.08 -1.00 26.83
N ARG A 468 4.55 -1.40 25.66
CA ARG A 468 5.06 -0.91 24.36
C ARG A 468 4.92 0.60 24.21
N VAL A 469 3.81 1.18 24.67
CA VAL A 469 3.60 2.63 24.68
C VAL A 469 4.58 3.31 25.64
N ALA A 470 4.73 2.79 26.86
CA ALA A 470 5.68 3.31 27.85
C ALA A 470 7.13 3.25 27.37
N LEU A 471 7.50 2.20 26.64
CA LEU A 471 8.82 2.08 26.01
C LEU A 471 9.01 3.13 24.91
N THR A 472 7.99 3.40 24.09
CA THR A 472 8.05 4.50 23.12
C THR A 472 8.20 5.86 23.79
N LEU A 473 7.51 6.10 24.91
CA LEU A 473 7.66 7.34 25.67
C LEU A 473 9.08 7.50 26.24
N ALA A 474 9.67 6.41 26.74
CA ALA A 474 11.07 6.41 27.18
C ALA A 474 12.04 6.70 26.01
N ASP A 475 11.81 6.08 24.84
CA ASP A 475 12.62 6.32 23.64
C ASP A 475 12.48 7.77 23.14
N MET A 476 11.29 8.37 23.23
CA MET A 476 11.05 9.78 22.89
C MET A 476 11.78 10.74 23.84
N ALA A 477 11.90 10.35 25.12
CA ALA A 477 12.64 11.08 26.14
C ALA A 477 14.15 10.79 26.13
N GLU A 478 14.64 9.93 25.22
CA GLU A 478 16.03 9.50 25.10
C GLU A 478 16.58 8.80 26.36
N VAL A 479 15.71 8.06 27.07
CA VAL A 479 16.08 7.32 28.29
C VAL A 479 16.09 5.81 28.00
N ASP A 480 17.05 5.08 28.60
CA ASP A 480 17.18 3.63 28.41
C ASP A 480 16.14 2.83 29.20
N HIS A 481 15.63 3.39 30.31
CA HIS A 481 14.72 2.72 31.22
C HIS A 481 13.35 3.39 31.30
N ILE A 482 12.32 2.57 31.53
CA ILE A 482 10.96 3.05 31.75
C ILE A 482 10.85 3.56 33.18
N HIS A 483 10.42 4.81 33.34
CA HIS A 483 10.15 5.45 34.62
C HIS A 483 8.65 5.55 34.90
N GLU A 484 8.29 5.87 36.14
CA GLU A 484 6.90 5.98 36.62
C GLU A 484 6.07 6.97 35.77
N LEU A 485 6.65 8.09 35.35
CA LEU A 485 6.00 9.09 34.50
C LEU A 485 5.56 8.50 33.14
N HIS A 486 6.41 7.69 32.52
CA HIS A 486 6.11 7.05 31.23
C HIS A 486 4.97 6.03 31.36
N LEU A 487 4.93 5.29 32.48
CA LEU A 487 3.83 4.36 32.77
C LEU A 487 2.52 5.10 33.05
N ALA A 488 2.57 6.19 33.81
CA ALA A 488 1.40 6.99 34.12
C ALA A 488 0.75 7.57 32.85
N GLU A 489 1.56 8.14 31.94
CA GLU A 489 1.08 8.65 30.64
C GLU A 489 0.52 7.51 29.76
N ALA A 490 1.21 6.37 29.67
CA ALA A 490 0.74 5.21 28.90
C ALA A 490 -0.60 4.65 29.43
N LEU A 491 -0.76 4.58 30.75
CA LEU A 491 -2.02 4.16 31.39
C LEU A 491 -3.15 5.19 31.18
N GLY A 492 -2.82 6.47 31.10
CA GLY A 492 -3.76 7.54 30.78
C GLY A 492 -4.46 7.33 29.44
N TYR A 493 -3.74 6.83 28.43
CA TYR A 493 -4.30 6.49 27.12
C TYR A 493 -5.17 5.23 27.10
N ARG A 494 -5.28 4.50 28.22
CA ARG A 494 -6.12 3.30 28.35
C ARG A 494 -7.35 3.52 29.20
N ALA A 495 -7.37 4.58 29.99
CA ALA A 495 -8.51 4.96 30.81
C ALA A 495 -9.57 5.63 29.94
N SER A 496 -10.32 4.83 29.17
CA SER A 496 -11.49 5.26 28.40
C SER A 496 -12.78 4.77 29.03
#